data_AF-A0A9E0N0F6-F1
#
_entry.id   AF-A0A9E0N0F6-F1
#
_cell.length_a   1.000
_cell.length_b   1.000
_cell.length_c   1.000
_cell.angle_alpha   90.00
_cell.angle_beta   90.00
_cell.angle_gamma   90.00
#
_symmetry.space_group_name_H-M   'P 1'
#
loop_
_entity.id
_entity.type
_entity.pdbx_description
1 polymer ?
#
loop_
_entity_poly.entity_id
_entity_poly.type
_entity_poly.pdbx_seq_one_letter_code
_entity_poly.pdbx_strand_id
1 'polypeptide(L)'
;MTAHLPTSAAPAEDEAHLTLDYLLRRMRFKSDFPALSTSVTRIQSLSHSESHTLHSLCDEILKDVALTQKLLRVVNTAHYRRSGTDPISTISRAVSLIGMAGVRNLALSLMLLEHMEDKVHAQQLKVEFLRTVMAGTLASELSHQPRESEEAFLGALFRNLGRLLVAFYLPEDAEQIRVLTTVSPEHPEPMSDAQASQKVLGVSHEQLAGHIGKSWGLPDTLLACMRTPEGKVPTRSLAARPERLWWLASLANDAAQTMLQTDPAQLGDALTALANTYAKPLDVTSGEVTQAASRARKRLTELTQAINLHVPAHSPGERLLETFYVDAPNSGQGEGPSPEALGLCDDSGTLAPDLPPPAIDSASILTNGIQDITNSLVETFRLNDVLQMILETMLRALNCRRVVFCLRDARTGQLTGRLGLGEGADVVSGLFKVPLVLRPGENADLFAAVCLKQVDTLIADASAPNIVTRLPVWFRDRVQAPTFLLLPLVMKRAGQPDMVLGLIYADKGQADSLQISERELSLLRTLRNQAVMAFRQAASS
;
A
#
# COMPACT_ATOMS: atom_id res chain seq x y z
N MET A 1 3.13 29.91 64.57
CA MET A 1 4.02 30.25 63.43
C MET A 1 4.75 28.99 63.01
N THR A 2 4.20 28.25 62.06
CA THR A 2 4.86 27.09 61.45
C THR A 2 4.96 27.39 59.97
N ALA A 3 6.19 27.68 59.53
CA ALA A 3 6.51 28.03 58.17
C ALA A 3 6.29 26.83 57.24
N HIS A 4 5.42 27.00 56.25
CA HIS A 4 5.39 26.15 55.06
C HIS A 4 6.67 26.41 54.25
N LEU A 5 7.54 25.41 54.15
CA LEU A 5 8.49 25.31 53.05
C LEU A 5 7.72 24.84 51.80
N PRO A 6 7.78 25.54 50.66
CA PRO A 6 7.25 25.02 49.41
C PRO A 6 8.20 23.93 48.89
N THR A 7 7.65 22.76 48.62
CA THR A 7 8.33 21.63 48.00
C THR A 7 8.72 22.02 46.57
N SER A 8 10.02 22.12 46.32
CA SER A 8 10.61 22.38 45.01
C SER A 8 10.36 21.18 44.07
N ALA A 9 9.39 21.32 43.16
CA ALA A 9 9.18 20.44 42.02
C ALA A 9 9.68 21.05 40.69
N ALA A 10 10.29 22.25 40.73
CA ALA A 10 10.63 23.05 39.55
C ALA A 10 11.82 22.57 38.68
N PRO A 11 12.90 21.90 39.19
CA PRO A 11 14.10 21.70 38.36
C PRO A 11 13.95 20.65 37.25
N ALA A 12 13.11 19.62 37.44
CA ALA A 12 12.95 18.53 36.47
C ALA A 12 12.06 18.91 35.27
N GLU A 13 11.05 19.76 35.48
CA GLU A 13 10.22 20.28 34.39
C GLU A 13 11.01 21.25 33.51
N ASP A 14 11.82 22.12 34.11
CA ASP A 14 12.70 23.06 33.37
C ASP A 14 13.75 22.31 32.52
N GLU A 15 14.36 21.24 33.03
CA GLU A 15 15.28 20.40 32.26
C GLU A 15 14.58 19.67 31.11
N ALA A 16 13.38 19.11 31.33
CA ALA A 16 12.60 18.45 30.29
C ALA A 16 12.19 19.44 29.18
N HIS A 17 11.82 20.67 29.55
CA HIS A 17 11.51 21.74 28.59
C HIS A 17 12.72 22.15 27.76
N LEU A 18 13.89 22.29 28.38
CA LEU A 18 15.14 22.58 27.67
C LEU A 18 15.55 21.45 26.72
N THR A 19 15.38 20.19 27.13
CA THR A 19 15.64 19.01 26.29
C THR A 19 14.67 18.94 25.11
N LEU A 20 13.37 19.21 25.34
CA LEU A 20 12.37 19.30 24.26
C LEU A 20 12.73 20.38 23.24
N ASP A 21 13.10 21.58 23.70
CA ASP A 21 13.52 22.67 22.84
C ASP A 21 14.78 22.31 22.03
N TYR A 22 15.71 21.57 22.63
CA TYR A 22 16.90 21.08 21.95
C TYR A 22 16.55 20.06 20.84
N LEU A 23 15.69 19.09 21.13
CA LEU A 23 15.22 18.10 20.15
C LEU A 23 14.46 18.78 19.00
N LEU A 24 13.57 19.73 19.31
CA LEU A 24 12.85 20.51 18.30
C LEU A 24 13.79 21.34 17.43
N ARG A 25 14.82 21.95 18.01
CA ARG A 25 15.87 22.64 17.24
C ARG A 25 16.56 21.67 16.29
N ARG A 26 17.00 20.49 16.76
CA ARG A 26 17.60 19.44 15.91
C ARG A 26 16.68 19.03 14.76
N MET A 27 15.37 18.89 15.00
CA MET A 27 14.38 18.57 13.97
C MET A 27 14.19 19.71 12.96
N ARG A 28 14.13 20.97 13.42
CA ARG A 28 13.96 22.17 12.58
C ARG A 28 15.13 22.45 11.63
N PHE A 29 16.31 21.89 11.90
CA PHE A 29 17.46 21.98 10.99
C PHE A 29 17.33 21.08 9.76
N LYS A 30 16.41 20.11 9.74
CA LYS A 30 16.02 19.40 8.50
C LYS A 30 14.91 20.20 7.81
N SER A 31 15.13 20.59 6.55
CA SER A 31 14.30 21.52 5.74
C SER A 31 12.81 21.19 5.71
N ASP A 32 12.48 19.93 5.94
CA ASP A 32 11.15 19.37 5.70
C ASP A 32 10.26 19.44 6.95
N PHE A 33 10.85 19.58 8.16
CA PHE A 33 10.09 19.73 9.41
C PHE A 33 9.36 21.08 9.51
N PRO A 34 9.99 22.23 9.18
CA PRO A 34 9.28 23.51 9.12
C PRO A 34 8.14 23.53 8.10
N ALA A 35 8.31 22.87 6.95
CA ALA A 35 7.27 22.75 5.92
C ALA A 35 6.08 21.94 6.44
N LEU A 36 6.33 20.75 6.99
CA LEU A 36 5.31 19.91 7.63
C LEU A 36 4.57 20.64 8.75
N SER A 37 5.30 21.29 9.65
CA SER A 37 4.71 22.05 10.77
C SER A 37 3.85 23.22 10.28
N THR A 38 4.22 23.89 9.18
CA THR A 38 3.45 25.01 8.60
C THR A 38 2.16 24.51 7.93
N SER A 39 2.22 23.39 7.22
CA SER A 39 1.04 22.80 6.58
C SER A 39 0.06 22.24 7.60
N VAL A 40 0.54 21.57 8.65
CA VAL A 40 -0.30 21.07 9.75
C VAL A 40 -1.00 22.22 10.49
N THR A 41 -0.27 23.26 10.86
CA THR A 41 -0.84 24.45 11.55
C THR A 41 -1.81 25.24 10.67
N ARG A 42 -1.57 25.32 9.35
CA ARG A 42 -2.53 25.93 8.40
C ARG A 42 -3.81 25.12 8.25
N ILE A 43 -3.69 23.80 8.06
CA ILE A 43 -4.87 22.93 7.97
C ILE A 43 -5.68 23.01 9.27
N GLN A 44 -5.02 23.09 10.43
CA GLN A 44 -5.66 23.30 11.73
C GLN A 44 -6.37 24.65 11.84
N SER A 45 -5.71 25.77 11.48
CA SER A 45 -6.29 27.11 11.60
C SER A 45 -7.48 27.33 10.67
N LEU A 46 -7.41 26.79 9.45
CA LEU A 46 -8.53 26.78 8.50
C LEU A 46 -9.72 25.91 8.97
N SER A 47 -9.48 24.98 9.88
CA SER A 47 -10.51 24.07 10.41
C SER A 47 -11.19 24.57 11.69
N HIS A 48 -10.64 25.58 12.36
CA HIS A 48 -11.15 26.12 13.64
C HIS A 48 -12.04 27.36 13.47
N SER A 49 -12.08 27.93 12.27
CA SER A 49 -12.90 29.09 11.99
C SER A 49 -14.22 28.64 11.35
N GLU A 50 -15.31 28.68 12.11
CA GLU A 50 -16.66 28.26 11.69
C GLU A 50 -17.19 29.01 10.45
N SER A 51 -16.50 30.05 10.00
CA SER A 51 -16.85 30.92 8.88
C SER A 51 -16.07 30.68 7.58
N HIS A 52 -15.03 29.84 7.58
CA HIS A 52 -14.25 29.61 6.35
C HIS A 52 -14.82 28.46 5.53
N THR A 53 -15.17 28.79 4.30
CA THR A 53 -15.82 27.92 3.33
C THR A 53 -14.96 26.69 3.05
N LEU A 54 -15.62 25.53 2.95
CA LEU A 54 -15.20 24.26 2.35
C LEU A 54 -14.12 24.40 1.25
N HIS A 55 -14.20 25.48 0.48
CA HIS A 55 -13.28 25.87 -0.58
C HIS A 55 -11.84 26.14 -0.10
N SER A 56 -11.63 26.84 1.01
CA SER A 56 -10.28 27.21 1.47
C SER A 56 -9.43 26.03 1.95
N LEU A 57 -10.05 25.03 2.60
CA LEU A 57 -9.36 23.79 2.95
C LEU A 57 -9.06 22.96 1.70
N CYS A 58 -10.03 22.87 0.77
CA CYS A 58 -9.81 22.19 -0.51
C CYS A 58 -8.67 22.85 -1.29
N ASP A 59 -8.63 24.18 -1.36
CA ASP A 59 -7.59 24.94 -2.06
C ASP A 59 -6.21 24.77 -1.42
N GLU A 60 -6.12 24.64 -0.09
CA GLU A 60 -4.84 24.38 0.57
C GLU A 60 -4.34 22.96 0.32
N ILE A 61 -5.23 21.95 0.35
CA ILE A 61 -4.86 20.57 0.00
C ILE A 61 -4.50 20.48 -1.49
N LEU A 62 -5.22 21.19 -2.37
CA LEU A 62 -4.97 21.24 -3.82
C LEU A 62 -3.64 21.91 -4.21
N LYS A 63 -3.03 22.72 -3.33
CA LYS A 63 -1.68 23.27 -3.56
C LYS A 63 -0.61 22.18 -3.57
N ASP A 64 -0.87 21.06 -2.89
CA ASP A 64 -0.02 19.89 -2.91
C ASP A 64 -0.68 18.78 -3.74
N VAL A 65 -0.23 18.67 -4.99
CA VAL A 65 -0.78 17.74 -5.98
C VAL A 65 -0.55 16.28 -5.56
N ALA A 66 0.55 15.99 -4.87
CA ALA A 66 0.90 14.64 -4.44
C ALA A 66 0.01 14.21 -3.25
N LEU A 67 -0.15 15.10 -2.27
CA LEU A 67 -1.05 14.93 -1.14
C LEU A 67 -2.51 14.76 -1.60
N THR A 68 -2.95 15.60 -2.54
CA THR A 68 -4.28 15.54 -3.14
C THR A 68 -4.55 14.19 -3.79
N GLN A 69 -3.62 13.68 -4.57
CA GLN A 69 -3.80 12.39 -5.25
C GLN A 69 -3.79 11.22 -4.29
N LYS A 70 -2.91 11.22 -3.27
CA LYS A 70 -2.92 10.18 -2.24
C LYS A 70 -4.18 10.24 -1.41
N LEU A 71 -4.67 11.43 -1.08
CA LEU A 71 -5.93 11.62 -0.37
C LEU A 71 -7.07 11.02 -1.17
N LEU A 72 -7.21 11.39 -2.44
CA LEU A 72 -8.24 10.83 -3.32
C LEU A 72 -8.09 9.31 -3.50
N ARG A 73 -6.87 8.75 -3.52
CA ARG A 73 -6.67 7.29 -3.55
C ARG A 73 -7.15 6.60 -2.27
N VAL A 74 -6.82 7.14 -1.10
CA VAL A 74 -7.27 6.59 0.19
C VAL A 74 -8.79 6.72 0.33
N VAL A 75 -9.38 7.86 -0.08
CA VAL A 75 -10.83 8.08 -0.11
C VAL A 75 -11.54 7.15 -1.11
N ASN A 76 -10.83 6.66 -2.12
CA ASN A 76 -11.36 5.67 -3.05
C ASN A 76 -11.06 4.22 -2.62
N THR A 77 -10.61 3.95 -1.40
CA THR A 77 -10.54 2.57 -0.88
C THR A 77 -11.93 2.07 -0.48
N ALA A 78 -12.10 0.75 -0.36
CA ALA A 78 -13.40 0.10 -0.11
C ALA A 78 -14.11 0.59 1.18
N HIS A 79 -13.36 1.19 2.11
CA HIS A 79 -13.87 1.75 3.36
C HIS A 79 -14.80 2.95 3.19
N TYR A 80 -14.52 3.82 2.21
CA TYR A 80 -15.28 5.06 1.99
C TYR A 80 -16.22 4.94 0.78
N ARG A 81 -16.07 3.90 -0.05
CA ARG A 81 -17.04 3.63 -1.11
C ARG A 81 -18.29 2.96 -0.53
N ARG A 82 -19.45 3.58 -0.71
CA ARG A 82 -20.72 2.85 -0.64
C ARG A 82 -20.83 1.98 -1.91
N SER A 83 -21.25 0.73 -1.74
CA SER A 83 -21.42 -0.22 -2.84
C SER A 83 -22.28 0.39 -3.96
N GLY A 84 -21.75 0.45 -5.18
CA GLY A 84 -22.45 0.98 -6.36
C GLY A 84 -22.25 2.47 -6.69
N THR A 85 -21.34 3.20 -6.02
CA THR A 85 -21.08 4.63 -6.30
C THR A 85 -19.81 4.86 -7.13
N ASP A 86 -19.87 5.74 -8.12
CA ASP A 86 -18.70 6.15 -8.94
C ASP A 86 -17.53 6.63 -8.07
N PRO A 87 -16.27 6.33 -8.46
CA PRO A 87 -15.08 6.79 -7.75
C PRO A 87 -15.06 8.32 -7.58
N ILE A 88 -14.62 8.75 -6.41
CA ILE A 88 -14.57 10.14 -5.95
C ILE A 88 -13.34 10.80 -6.56
N SER A 89 -13.55 11.69 -7.53
CA SER A 89 -12.49 12.34 -8.31
C SER A 89 -12.15 13.76 -7.83
N THR A 90 -12.84 14.30 -6.82
CA THR A 90 -12.65 15.68 -6.36
C THR A 90 -12.56 15.77 -4.83
N ILE A 91 -11.75 16.70 -4.31
CA ILE A 91 -11.62 16.92 -2.86
C ILE A 91 -12.95 17.38 -2.26
N SER A 92 -13.70 18.25 -2.95
CA SER A 92 -15.03 18.67 -2.49
C SER A 92 -15.99 17.49 -2.32
N ARG A 93 -15.91 16.48 -3.20
CA ARG A 93 -16.71 15.25 -3.10
C ARG A 93 -16.18 14.31 -2.01
N ALA A 94 -14.86 14.24 -1.81
CA ALA A 94 -14.24 13.55 -0.67
C ALA A 94 -14.69 14.13 0.68
N VAL A 95 -14.74 15.48 0.78
CA VAL A 95 -15.25 16.18 1.95
C VAL A 95 -16.74 15.94 2.16
N SER A 96 -17.53 15.88 1.09
CA SER A 96 -18.97 15.59 1.22
C SER A 96 -19.26 14.17 1.73
N LEU A 97 -18.33 13.24 1.53
CA LEU A 97 -18.52 11.82 1.83
C LEU A 97 -17.89 11.39 3.16
N ILE A 98 -16.73 11.95 3.51
CA ILE A 98 -16.01 11.66 4.78
C ILE A 98 -16.20 12.79 5.80
N GLY A 99 -16.77 13.92 5.40
CA GLY A 99 -16.84 15.12 6.24
C GLY A 99 -15.51 15.89 6.28
N MET A 100 -15.62 17.16 6.69
CA MET A 100 -14.46 18.07 6.82
C MET A 100 -13.42 17.54 7.81
N ALA A 101 -13.88 16.95 8.91
CA ALA A 101 -13.00 16.36 9.91
C ALA A 101 -12.23 15.16 9.32
N GLY A 102 -12.89 14.23 8.65
CA GLY A 102 -12.23 13.08 8.02
C GLY A 102 -11.21 13.44 6.94
N VAL A 103 -11.52 14.39 6.05
CA VAL A 103 -10.56 14.85 5.01
C VAL A 103 -9.34 15.54 5.63
N ARG A 104 -9.56 16.39 6.64
CA ARG A 104 -8.48 17.01 7.42
C ARG A 104 -7.58 15.94 8.05
N ASN A 105 -8.18 14.98 8.73
CA ASN A 105 -7.50 13.93 9.47
C ASN A 105 -6.65 13.04 8.54
N LEU A 106 -7.16 12.77 7.34
CA LEU A 106 -6.49 11.98 6.30
C LEU A 106 -5.35 12.76 5.62
N ALA A 107 -5.55 14.06 5.34
CA ALA A 107 -4.51 14.94 4.83
C ALA A 107 -3.32 15.06 5.81
N LEU A 108 -3.59 15.21 7.10
CA LEU A 108 -2.55 15.24 8.14
C LEU A 108 -1.73 13.93 8.18
N SER A 109 -2.39 12.79 8.03
CA SER A 109 -1.74 11.47 8.01
C SER A 109 -0.87 11.26 6.78
N LEU A 110 -1.29 11.77 5.63
CA LEU A 110 -0.57 11.65 4.35
C LEU A 110 0.60 12.65 4.22
N MET A 111 0.52 13.83 4.83
CA MET A 111 1.65 14.77 4.84
C MET A 111 2.84 14.23 5.63
N LEU A 112 2.57 13.49 6.70
CA LEU A 112 3.61 12.75 7.43
C LEU A 112 4.31 11.72 6.53
N LEU A 113 3.59 11.14 5.57
CA LEU A 113 4.11 10.15 4.62
C LEU A 113 5.02 10.72 3.53
N GLU A 114 4.78 11.94 3.08
CA GLU A 114 5.44 12.48 1.88
C GLU A 114 6.87 12.94 2.10
N HIS A 115 7.24 13.26 3.33
CA HIS A 115 8.56 13.76 3.63
C HIS A 115 9.56 12.62 3.94
N MET A 116 9.21 11.34 3.71
CA MET A 116 9.92 10.14 4.21
C MET A 116 10.89 9.48 3.19
N GLU A 117 11.75 10.23 2.49
CA GLU A 117 12.47 9.71 1.30
C GLU A 117 13.82 8.97 1.52
N ASP A 118 14.32 8.77 2.75
CA ASP A 118 15.69 8.28 2.96
C ASP A 118 15.87 6.75 3.10
N LYS A 119 16.81 6.16 2.33
CA LYS A 119 16.78 4.73 1.90
C LYS A 119 17.35 3.67 2.87
N VAL A 120 18.05 4.05 3.93
CA VAL A 120 18.55 3.08 4.96
C VAL A 120 17.63 3.04 6.20
N HIS A 121 17.02 4.19 6.53
CA HIS A 121 16.03 4.34 7.61
C HIS A 121 14.61 3.94 7.19
N ALA A 122 14.35 3.89 5.88
CA ALA A 122 13.05 3.59 5.30
C ALA A 122 12.43 2.29 5.85
N GLN A 123 13.21 1.24 6.11
CA GLN A 123 12.63 -0.04 6.52
C GLN A 123 12.10 -0.03 7.97
N GLN A 124 12.85 0.58 8.88
CA GLN A 124 12.42 0.72 10.29
C GLN A 124 11.22 1.66 10.38
N LEU A 125 11.32 2.77 9.67
CA LEU A 125 10.28 3.77 9.59
C LEU A 125 8.99 3.22 8.96
N LYS A 126 9.09 2.35 7.95
CA LYS A 126 7.95 1.61 7.38
C LYS A 126 7.24 0.75 8.41
N VAL A 127 7.99 0.02 9.25
CA VAL A 127 7.39 -0.82 10.29
C VAL A 127 6.64 0.03 11.31
N GLU A 128 7.22 1.14 11.74
CA GLU A 128 6.55 2.08 12.66
C GLU A 128 5.33 2.75 12.03
N PHE A 129 5.40 3.06 10.73
CA PHE A 129 4.26 3.56 9.98
C PHE A 129 3.12 2.54 9.91
N LEU A 130 3.41 1.28 9.53
CA LEU A 130 2.42 0.20 9.46
C LEU A 130 1.76 -0.04 10.81
N ARG A 131 2.55 -0.07 11.88
CA ARG A 131 2.04 -0.18 13.25
C ARG A 131 1.10 0.98 13.59
N THR A 132 1.50 2.21 13.26
CA THR A 132 0.72 3.42 13.54
C THR A 132 -0.63 3.41 12.81
N VAL A 133 -0.65 3.03 11.52
CA VAL A 133 -1.88 2.93 10.73
C VAL A 133 -2.75 1.75 11.17
N MET A 134 -2.13 0.63 11.56
CA MET A 134 -2.82 -0.52 12.17
C MET A 134 -3.57 -0.09 13.44
N ALA A 135 -2.89 0.62 14.35
CA ALA A 135 -3.50 1.13 15.57
C ALA A 135 -4.68 2.07 15.27
N GLY A 136 -4.52 2.99 14.32
CA GLY A 136 -5.63 3.83 13.85
C GLY A 136 -6.82 3.00 13.35
N THR A 137 -6.55 2.02 12.50
CA THR A 137 -7.58 1.21 11.84
C THR A 137 -8.30 0.29 12.84
N LEU A 138 -7.57 -0.28 13.81
CA LEU A 138 -8.14 -1.04 14.92
C LEU A 138 -9.07 -0.17 15.77
N ALA A 139 -8.65 1.05 16.12
CA ALA A 139 -9.47 1.97 16.90
C ALA A 139 -10.76 2.36 16.16
N SER A 140 -10.67 2.56 14.84
CA SER A 140 -11.83 2.80 13.97
C SER A 140 -12.78 1.59 13.93
N GLU A 141 -12.25 0.37 13.74
CA GLU A 141 -13.02 -0.88 13.65
C GLU A 141 -13.73 -1.27 14.95
N LEU A 142 -13.20 -0.82 16.08
CA LEU A 142 -13.75 -1.05 17.42
C LEU A 142 -14.70 0.08 17.89
N SER A 143 -14.88 1.11 17.08
CA SER A 143 -15.81 2.21 17.37
C SER A 143 -17.23 1.87 16.92
N HIS A 144 -18.24 2.38 17.64
CA HIS A 144 -19.64 2.08 17.32
C HIS A 144 -20.27 3.11 16.38
N GLN A 145 -19.74 4.33 16.35
CA GLN A 145 -20.27 5.44 15.55
C GLN A 145 -19.23 5.97 14.56
N PRO A 146 -19.65 6.46 13.37
CA PRO A 146 -18.72 7.01 12.37
C PRO A 146 -17.86 8.17 12.90
N ARG A 147 -18.46 9.06 13.70
CA ARG A 147 -17.74 10.20 14.31
C ARG A 147 -16.70 9.74 15.34
N GLU A 148 -17.08 8.78 16.19
CA GLU A 148 -16.18 8.17 17.17
C GLU A 148 -15.03 7.46 16.46
N SER A 149 -15.30 6.74 15.37
CA SER A 149 -14.32 6.04 14.54
C SER A 149 -13.23 6.96 14.00
N GLU A 150 -13.58 8.16 13.53
CA GLU A 150 -12.60 9.13 13.04
C GLU A 150 -11.72 9.70 14.16
N GLU A 151 -12.33 10.04 15.30
CA GLU A 151 -11.62 10.57 16.46
C GLU A 151 -10.72 9.50 17.10
N ALA A 152 -11.18 8.25 17.16
CA ALA A 152 -10.44 7.09 17.66
C ALA A 152 -9.26 6.72 16.74
N PHE A 153 -9.48 6.73 15.41
CA PHE A 153 -8.42 6.50 14.42
C PHE A 153 -7.28 7.50 14.62
N LEU A 154 -7.62 8.79 14.70
CA LEU A 154 -6.62 9.83 14.91
C LEU A 154 -5.96 9.74 16.28
N GLY A 155 -6.75 9.51 17.33
CA GLY A 155 -6.21 9.37 18.67
C GLY A 155 -5.15 8.29 18.75
N ALA A 156 -5.43 7.13 18.15
CA ALA A 156 -4.48 6.02 18.08
C ALA A 156 -3.28 6.31 17.17
N LEU A 157 -3.47 7.02 16.06
CA LEU A 157 -2.39 7.42 15.14
C LEU A 157 -1.44 8.44 15.77
N PHE A 158 -1.98 9.55 16.29
CA PHE A 158 -1.20 10.65 16.87
C PHE A 158 -0.49 10.25 18.15
N ARG A 159 -0.95 9.21 18.86
CA ARG A 159 -0.20 8.62 19.98
C ARG A 159 1.18 8.11 19.59
N ASN A 160 1.35 7.66 18.34
CA ASN A 160 2.65 7.23 17.81
C ASN A 160 3.46 8.38 17.19
N LEU A 161 2.95 9.63 17.18
CA LEU A 161 3.60 10.75 16.53
C LEU A 161 5.03 10.97 17.04
N GLY A 162 5.23 10.96 18.36
CA GLY A 162 6.56 11.16 18.94
C GLY A 162 7.56 10.10 18.48
N ARG A 163 7.14 8.84 18.41
CA ARG A 163 7.96 7.74 17.91
C ARG A 163 8.26 7.89 16.42
N LEU A 164 7.27 8.22 15.60
CA LEU A 164 7.46 8.46 14.16
C LEU A 164 8.44 9.60 13.91
N LEU A 165 8.33 10.69 14.67
CA LEU A 165 9.23 11.84 14.55
C LEU A 165 10.66 11.50 14.99
N VAL A 166 10.83 10.70 16.04
CA VAL A 166 12.17 10.21 16.45
C VAL A 166 12.73 9.29 15.39
N ALA A 167 11.97 8.30 14.91
CA ALA A 167 12.40 7.38 13.85
C ALA A 167 12.80 8.10 12.56
N PHE A 168 12.14 9.22 12.25
CA PHE A 168 12.39 9.98 11.03
C PHE A 168 13.50 11.04 11.18
N TYR A 169 13.42 11.90 12.19
CA TYR A 169 14.36 13.01 12.35
C TYR A 169 15.63 12.62 13.09
N LEU A 170 15.56 11.64 13.99
CA LEU A 170 16.60 11.24 14.94
C LEU A 170 16.90 9.73 14.85
N PRO A 171 17.28 9.21 13.67
CA PRO A 171 17.36 7.77 13.45
C PRO A 171 18.40 7.04 14.32
N GLU A 172 19.53 7.68 14.62
CA GLU A 172 20.55 7.12 15.51
C GLU A 172 20.02 6.94 16.94
N ASP A 173 19.27 7.94 17.42
CA ASP A 173 18.61 7.89 18.73
C ASP A 173 17.51 6.80 18.72
N ALA A 174 16.75 6.68 17.63
CA ALA A 174 15.74 5.64 17.44
C ALA A 174 16.34 4.22 17.46
N GLU A 175 17.49 4.03 16.82
CA GLU A 175 18.24 2.78 16.81
C GLU A 175 18.69 2.39 18.23
N GLN A 176 19.25 3.32 18.98
CA GLN A 176 19.68 3.09 20.37
C GLN A 176 18.51 2.70 21.28
N ILE A 177 17.37 3.39 21.16
CA ILE A 177 16.14 3.02 21.88
C ILE A 177 15.72 1.59 21.54
N ARG A 178 15.81 1.19 20.26
CA ARG A 178 15.46 -0.16 19.83
C ARG A 178 16.37 -1.22 20.42
N VAL A 179 17.69 -0.99 20.44
CA VAL A 179 18.65 -1.92 21.04
C VAL A 179 18.35 -2.16 22.52
N LEU A 180 17.98 -1.11 23.26
CA LEU A 180 17.63 -1.20 24.69
C LEU A 180 16.28 -1.88 24.97
N THR A 181 15.38 -1.91 23.97
CA THR A 181 14.03 -2.50 24.09
C THR A 181 13.93 -3.89 23.46
N THR A 182 14.98 -4.37 22.78
CA THR A 182 15.03 -5.69 22.15
C THR A 182 15.81 -6.66 23.01
N VAL A 183 15.28 -7.87 23.19
CA VAL A 183 16.00 -8.95 23.88
C VAL A 183 17.29 -9.25 23.10
N SER A 184 18.43 -9.08 23.75
CA SER A 184 19.74 -9.33 23.17
C SER A 184 20.67 -9.99 24.20
N PRO A 185 21.76 -10.65 23.78
CA PRO A 185 22.73 -11.24 24.72
C PRO A 185 23.28 -10.23 25.73
N GLU A 186 23.33 -8.95 25.35
CA GLU A 186 23.79 -7.83 26.18
C GLU A 186 22.68 -7.24 27.05
N HIS A 187 21.41 -7.44 26.68
CA HIS A 187 20.22 -6.96 27.40
C HIS A 187 19.20 -8.09 27.57
N PRO A 188 19.42 -9.01 28.52
CA PRO A 188 18.51 -10.14 28.76
C PRO A 188 17.15 -9.71 29.32
N GLU A 189 17.09 -8.56 30.02
CA GLU A 189 15.84 -7.90 30.42
C GLU A 189 15.68 -6.60 29.63
N PRO A 190 14.81 -6.55 28.61
CA PRO A 190 14.61 -5.35 27.81
C PRO A 190 13.97 -4.25 28.65
N MET A 191 14.43 -3.01 28.47
CA MET A 191 13.82 -1.85 29.11
C MET A 191 12.44 -1.57 28.50
N SER A 192 11.54 -0.95 29.27
CA SER A 192 10.30 -0.46 28.67
C SER A 192 10.60 0.68 27.71
N ASP A 193 9.75 0.87 26.69
CA ASP A 193 9.97 1.93 25.70
C ASP A 193 10.04 3.34 26.31
N ALA A 194 9.23 3.59 27.34
CA ALA A 194 9.27 4.84 28.09
C ALA A 194 10.61 5.03 28.81
N GLN A 195 11.17 3.98 29.40
CA GLN A 195 12.47 4.05 30.07
C GLN A 195 13.63 4.21 29.08
N ALA A 196 13.58 3.50 27.95
CA ALA A 196 14.60 3.59 26.91
C ALA A 196 14.62 4.97 26.24
N SER A 197 13.44 5.50 25.88
CA SER A 197 13.32 6.86 25.32
C SER A 197 13.76 7.92 26.33
N GLN A 198 13.37 7.82 27.60
CA GLN A 198 13.85 8.73 28.64
C GLN A 198 15.38 8.70 28.80
N LYS A 199 16.00 7.52 28.68
CA LYS A 199 17.46 7.35 28.80
C LYS A 199 18.23 7.93 27.61
N VAL A 200 17.71 7.77 26.39
CA VAL A 200 18.39 8.21 25.16
C VAL A 200 18.07 9.67 24.82
N LEU A 201 16.80 10.06 24.88
CA LEU A 201 16.33 11.38 24.46
C LEU A 201 16.22 12.37 25.62
N GLY A 202 16.22 11.90 26.87
CA GLY A 202 15.93 12.72 28.06
C GLY A 202 14.43 12.99 28.27
N VAL A 203 13.57 12.52 27.37
CA VAL A 203 12.10 12.60 27.44
C VAL A 203 11.46 11.38 26.78
N SER A 204 10.23 11.05 27.17
CA SER A 204 9.49 9.96 26.55
C SER A 204 8.90 10.36 25.18
N HIS A 205 8.62 9.36 24.33
CA HIS A 205 7.90 9.58 23.07
C HIS A 205 6.56 10.32 23.28
N GLU A 206 5.85 10.03 24.38
CA GLU A 206 4.57 10.67 24.70
C GLU A 206 4.74 12.14 25.08
N GLN A 207 5.78 12.47 25.86
CA GLN A 207 6.10 13.85 26.22
C GLN A 207 6.45 14.68 24.98
N LEU A 208 7.26 14.10 24.09
CA LEU A 208 7.60 14.72 22.80
C LEU A 208 6.35 14.92 21.92
N ALA A 209 5.53 13.88 21.76
CA ALA A 209 4.29 13.94 20.98
C ALA A 209 3.34 15.01 21.53
N GLY A 210 3.13 15.04 22.85
CA GLY A 210 2.24 16.00 23.51
C GLY A 210 2.73 17.44 23.39
N HIS A 211 4.05 17.69 23.47
CA HIS A 211 4.60 19.02 23.28
C HIS A 211 4.43 19.51 21.83
N ILE A 212 4.67 18.63 20.86
CA ILE A 212 4.47 18.93 19.43
C ILE A 212 2.98 19.13 19.11
N GLY A 213 2.11 18.30 19.68
CA GLY A 213 0.68 18.46 19.52
C GLY A 213 0.19 19.82 20.03
N LYS A 214 0.71 20.28 21.17
CA LYS A 214 0.39 21.61 21.70
C LYS A 214 0.91 22.74 20.80
N SER A 215 2.13 22.63 20.29
CA SER A 215 2.69 23.65 19.39
C SER A 215 2.00 23.69 18.03
N TRP A 216 1.41 22.57 17.60
CA TRP A 216 0.58 22.47 16.40
C TRP A 216 -0.87 22.94 16.61
N GLY A 217 -1.27 23.25 17.85
CA GLY A 217 -2.62 23.71 18.19
C GLY A 217 -3.68 22.59 18.22
N LEU A 218 -3.27 21.33 18.39
CA LEU A 218 -4.20 20.19 18.38
C LEU A 218 -5.28 20.35 19.48
N PRO A 219 -6.54 19.95 19.22
CA PRO A 219 -7.61 20.00 20.22
C PRO A 219 -7.28 19.18 21.48
N ASP A 220 -7.74 19.64 22.64
CA ASP A 220 -7.52 18.96 23.93
C ASP A 220 -8.02 17.51 23.94
N THR A 221 -9.09 17.22 23.21
CA THR A 221 -9.62 15.86 23.05
C THR A 221 -8.62 14.93 22.35
N LEU A 222 -7.92 15.42 21.33
CA LEU A 222 -6.89 14.66 20.61
C LEU A 222 -5.59 14.58 21.42
N LEU A 223 -5.18 15.68 22.07
CA LEU A 223 -4.03 15.70 22.97
C LEU A 223 -4.17 14.69 24.12
N ALA A 224 -5.39 14.48 24.60
CA ALA A 224 -5.67 13.48 25.62
C ALA A 224 -5.55 12.04 25.08
N CYS A 225 -5.93 11.77 23.84
CA CYS A 225 -5.73 10.46 23.19
C CYS A 225 -4.24 10.13 22.95
N MET A 226 -3.38 11.13 22.84
CA MET A 226 -1.94 10.97 22.61
C MET A 226 -1.19 10.48 23.84
N ARG A 227 -1.80 10.53 25.02
CA ARG A 227 -1.21 10.10 26.29
C ARG A 227 -1.67 8.69 26.65
N THR A 228 -0.81 7.93 27.30
CA THR A 228 -1.25 6.70 27.97
C THR A 228 -2.09 7.06 29.20
N PRO A 229 -3.31 6.50 29.35
CA PRO A 229 -4.11 6.73 30.55
C PRO A 229 -3.36 6.29 31.80
N GLU A 230 -3.31 7.16 32.81
CA GLU A 230 -2.68 6.85 34.09
C GLU A 230 -3.60 5.96 34.94
N GLY A 231 -3.02 4.94 35.58
CA GLY A 231 -3.72 4.06 36.52
C GLY A 231 -4.22 2.73 35.91
N LYS A 232 -4.95 1.97 36.72
CA LYS A 232 -5.50 0.67 36.29
C LYS A 232 -6.70 0.87 35.37
N VAL A 233 -6.85 -0.04 34.42
CA VAL A 233 -7.99 -0.09 33.50
C VAL A 233 -9.32 -0.04 34.29
N PRO A 234 -10.24 0.89 33.97
CA PRO A 234 -11.47 1.05 34.72
C PRO A 234 -12.32 -0.22 34.72
N THR A 235 -12.91 -0.55 35.87
CA THR A 235 -13.76 -1.74 36.01
C THR A 235 -15.22 -1.51 35.61
N ARG A 236 -15.54 -0.34 35.04
CA ARG A 236 -16.89 0.11 34.63
C ARG A 236 -16.91 0.48 33.15
N SER A 237 -18.06 0.35 32.50
CA SER A 237 -18.27 0.81 31.11
C SER A 237 -18.06 2.31 30.97
N LEU A 238 -17.42 2.69 29.85
CA LEU A 238 -17.17 4.06 29.44
C LEU A 238 -17.95 4.44 28.16
N ALA A 239 -18.91 3.64 27.68
CA ALA A 239 -19.64 3.86 26.42
C ALA A 239 -20.09 5.32 26.17
N ALA A 240 -20.53 6.02 27.23
CA ALA A 240 -21.02 7.40 27.15
C ALA A 240 -20.02 8.47 27.66
N ARG A 241 -18.74 8.11 27.84
CA ARG A 241 -17.70 8.99 28.43
C ARG A 241 -16.64 9.34 27.39
N PRO A 242 -16.13 10.59 27.39
CA PRO A 242 -15.04 10.98 26.49
C PRO A 242 -13.74 10.19 26.74
N GLU A 243 -13.54 9.72 27.98
CA GLU A 243 -12.43 8.83 28.38
C GLU A 243 -12.36 7.54 27.56
N ARG A 244 -13.49 7.10 26.98
CA ARG A 244 -13.55 5.90 26.13
C ARG A 244 -12.57 5.99 24.97
N LEU A 245 -12.47 7.14 24.31
CA LEU A 245 -11.57 7.34 23.17
C LEU A 245 -10.11 7.10 23.54
N TRP A 246 -9.71 7.45 24.77
CA TRP A 246 -8.34 7.29 25.26
C TRP A 246 -8.01 5.82 25.54
N TRP A 247 -8.94 5.12 26.17
CA TRP A 247 -8.81 3.68 26.42
C TRP A 247 -8.89 2.86 25.13
N LEU A 248 -9.71 3.29 24.17
CA LEU A 248 -9.81 2.69 22.85
C LEU A 248 -8.52 2.87 22.04
N ALA A 249 -7.95 4.08 22.06
CA ALA A 249 -6.63 4.33 21.48
C ALA A 249 -5.52 3.50 22.16
N SER A 250 -5.64 3.22 23.46
CA SER A 250 -4.72 2.34 24.20
C SER A 250 -4.83 0.90 23.74
N LEU A 251 -6.05 0.33 23.76
CA LEU A 251 -6.31 -1.02 23.28
C LEU A 251 -5.79 -1.21 21.85
N ALA A 252 -6.07 -0.26 20.97
CA ALA A 252 -5.69 -0.37 19.57
C ALA A 252 -4.16 -0.30 19.36
N ASN A 253 -3.45 0.52 20.14
CA ASN A 253 -2.00 0.60 20.11
C ASN A 253 -1.32 -0.64 20.68
N ASP A 254 -1.85 -1.16 21.80
CA ASP A 254 -1.38 -2.40 22.41
C ASP A 254 -1.63 -3.57 21.46
N ALA A 255 -2.81 -3.65 20.83
CA ALA A 255 -3.15 -4.69 19.87
C ALA A 255 -2.25 -4.64 18.63
N ALA A 256 -2.00 -3.45 18.06
CA ALA A 256 -1.06 -3.29 16.95
C ALA A 256 0.36 -3.72 17.33
N GLN A 257 0.80 -3.43 18.56
CA GLN A 257 2.10 -3.87 19.08
C GLN A 257 2.15 -5.39 19.27
N THR A 258 1.11 -5.99 19.86
CA THR A 258 0.98 -7.43 20.03
C THR A 258 1.02 -8.15 18.68
N MET A 259 0.32 -7.63 17.67
CA MET A 259 0.34 -8.17 16.31
C MET A 259 1.72 -8.08 15.64
N LEU A 260 2.52 -7.07 15.99
CA LEU A 260 3.87 -6.90 15.47
C LEU A 260 4.86 -7.87 16.12
N GLN A 261 4.75 -8.10 17.44
CA GLN A 261 5.74 -8.83 18.23
C GLN A 261 5.43 -10.33 18.40
N THR A 262 4.15 -10.71 18.38
CA THR A 262 3.73 -12.08 18.70
C THR A 262 3.83 -12.98 17.47
N ASP A 263 4.18 -14.26 17.70
CA ASP A 263 4.12 -15.28 16.67
C ASP A 263 2.66 -15.51 16.22
N PRO A 264 2.37 -15.65 14.91
CA PRO A 264 1.03 -15.93 14.40
C PRO A 264 0.29 -17.08 15.10
N ALA A 265 1.00 -18.12 15.54
CA ALA A 265 0.39 -19.26 16.24
C ALA A 265 -0.18 -18.88 17.62
N GLN A 266 0.40 -17.88 18.29
CA GLN A 266 0.01 -17.43 19.64
C GLN A 266 -0.81 -16.13 19.61
N LEU A 267 -0.97 -15.52 18.42
CA LEU A 267 -1.60 -14.22 18.26
C LEU A 267 -3.07 -14.21 18.73
N GLY A 268 -3.82 -15.29 18.48
CA GLY A 268 -5.22 -15.40 18.90
C GLY A 268 -5.37 -15.34 20.43
N ASP A 269 -4.53 -16.08 21.15
CA ASP A 269 -4.52 -16.09 22.62
C ASP A 269 -4.05 -14.75 23.18
N ALA A 270 -3.02 -14.15 22.58
CA ALA A 270 -2.50 -12.86 23.00
C ALA A 270 -3.53 -11.73 22.82
N LEU A 271 -4.24 -11.68 21.68
CA LEU A 271 -5.32 -10.73 21.45
C LEU A 271 -6.51 -10.97 22.39
N THR A 272 -6.80 -12.23 22.72
CA THR A 272 -7.86 -12.58 23.69
C THR A 272 -7.51 -12.09 25.10
N ALA A 273 -6.28 -12.32 25.55
CA ALA A 273 -5.80 -11.82 26.84
C ALA A 273 -5.84 -10.28 26.91
N LEU A 274 -5.45 -9.62 25.82
CA LEU A 274 -5.53 -8.17 25.71
C LEU A 274 -6.98 -7.68 25.75
N ALA A 275 -7.88 -8.28 24.95
CA ALA A 275 -9.29 -7.91 24.91
C ALA A 275 -9.95 -8.05 26.29
N ASN A 276 -9.64 -9.11 27.04
CA ASN A 276 -10.15 -9.32 28.40
C ASN A 276 -9.74 -8.21 29.37
N THR A 277 -8.57 -7.60 29.16
CA THR A 277 -8.08 -6.47 29.97
C THR A 277 -8.94 -5.22 29.75
N TYR A 278 -9.42 -5.01 28.52
CA TYR A 278 -10.17 -3.83 28.10
C TYR A 278 -11.69 -4.04 27.95
N ALA A 279 -12.18 -5.27 28.20
CA ALA A 279 -13.56 -5.67 27.92
C ALA A 279 -14.61 -4.81 28.63
N LYS A 280 -14.43 -4.57 29.94
CA LYS A 280 -15.38 -3.81 30.76
C LYS A 280 -15.47 -2.32 30.42
N PRO A 281 -14.37 -1.56 30.25
CA PRO A 281 -14.46 -0.14 29.93
C PRO A 281 -14.90 0.15 28.50
N LEU A 282 -14.55 -0.72 27.55
CA LEU A 282 -14.85 -0.50 26.14
C LEU A 282 -16.08 -1.27 25.65
N ASP A 283 -16.72 -2.07 26.51
CA ASP A 283 -17.84 -2.95 26.12
C ASP A 283 -17.52 -3.78 24.87
N VAL A 284 -16.27 -4.26 24.78
CA VAL A 284 -15.76 -5.07 23.67
C VAL A 284 -15.54 -6.51 24.13
N THR A 285 -15.84 -7.44 23.24
CA THR A 285 -15.57 -8.87 23.42
C THR A 285 -14.24 -9.27 22.76
N SER A 286 -13.66 -10.38 23.20
CA SER A 286 -12.47 -10.95 22.53
C SER A 286 -12.72 -11.26 21.06
N GLY A 287 -13.93 -11.75 20.73
CA GLY A 287 -14.35 -11.99 19.35
C GLY A 287 -14.36 -10.71 18.51
N GLU A 288 -14.87 -9.60 19.03
CA GLU A 288 -14.86 -8.31 18.32
C GLU A 288 -13.46 -7.78 18.07
N VAL A 289 -12.54 -7.92 19.04
CA VAL A 289 -11.14 -7.51 18.87
C VAL A 289 -10.42 -8.35 17.82
N THR A 290 -10.60 -9.67 17.82
CA THR A 290 -9.99 -10.55 16.81
C THR A 290 -10.57 -10.29 15.42
N GLN A 291 -11.89 -10.07 15.30
CA GLN A 291 -12.51 -9.72 14.02
C GLN A 291 -12.06 -8.34 13.52
N ALA A 292 -11.99 -7.34 14.41
CA ALA A 292 -11.46 -6.01 14.10
C ALA A 292 -10.01 -6.09 13.61
N ALA A 293 -9.17 -6.91 14.25
CA ALA A 293 -7.80 -7.16 13.81
C ALA A 293 -7.73 -7.80 12.42
N SER A 294 -8.59 -8.78 12.11
CA SER A 294 -8.65 -9.37 10.77
C SER A 294 -9.05 -8.34 9.71
N ARG A 295 -10.08 -7.51 9.98
CA ARG A 295 -10.52 -6.47 9.05
C ARG A 295 -9.45 -5.38 8.89
N ALA A 296 -8.78 -5.01 9.98
CA ALA A 296 -7.70 -4.03 9.97
C ALA A 296 -6.48 -4.51 9.17
N ARG A 297 -6.09 -5.79 9.26
CA ARG A 297 -5.03 -6.39 8.42
C ARG A 297 -5.35 -6.33 6.93
N LYS A 298 -6.58 -6.68 6.57
CA LYS A 298 -7.05 -6.58 5.18
C LYS A 298 -6.99 -5.13 4.68
N ARG A 299 -7.52 -4.18 5.45
CA ARG A 299 -7.47 -2.75 5.12
C ARG A 299 -6.05 -2.21 5.00
N LEU A 300 -5.15 -2.62 5.91
CA LEU A 300 -3.75 -2.21 5.83
C LEU A 300 -3.07 -2.80 4.59
N THR A 301 -3.41 -4.04 4.22
CA THR A 301 -2.93 -4.66 2.98
C THR A 301 -3.38 -3.88 1.75
N GLU A 302 -4.67 -3.53 1.66
CA GLU A 302 -5.20 -2.66 0.60
C GLU A 302 -4.52 -1.29 0.57
N LEU A 303 -4.28 -0.68 1.74
CA LEU A 303 -3.60 0.61 1.85
C LEU A 303 -2.15 0.54 1.35
N THR A 304 -1.38 -0.47 1.78
CA THR A 304 0.01 -0.66 1.34
C THR A 304 0.11 -0.88 -0.17
N GLN A 305 -0.84 -1.62 -0.76
CA GLN A 305 -0.95 -1.79 -2.20
C GLN A 305 -1.28 -0.46 -2.91
N ALA A 306 -2.22 0.32 -2.38
CA ALA A 306 -2.64 1.59 -2.97
C ALA A 306 -1.53 2.66 -3.00
N ILE A 307 -0.64 2.65 -2.00
CA ILE A 307 0.49 3.58 -1.90
C ILE A 307 1.82 2.98 -2.41
N ASN A 308 1.80 1.79 -3.01
CA ASN A 308 2.98 1.03 -3.45
C ASN A 308 4.06 0.87 -2.35
N LEU A 309 3.64 0.69 -1.10
CA LEU A 309 4.57 0.46 0.01
C LEU A 309 5.03 -0.98 0.03
N HIS A 310 6.25 -1.23 -0.44
CA HIS A 310 6.86 -2.55 -0.37
C HIS A 310 7.30 -2.88 1.07
N VAL A 311 6.76 -3.98 1.60
CA VAL A 311 7.09 -4.57 2.91
C VAL A 311 7.89 -5.85 2.65
N PRO A 312 9.16 -5.95 3.10
CA PRO A 312 9.97 -7.15 2.93
C PRO A 312 9.36 -8.36 3.62
N ALA A 313 9.48 -9.52 2.95
CA ALA A 313 9.12 -10.82 3.51
C ALA A 313 9.91 -11.10 4.79
N HIS A 314 9.26 -11.75 5.75
CA HIS A 314 9.74 -12.10 7.09
C HIS A 314 10.09 -10.90 7.98
N SER A 315 9.74 -9.68 7.58
CA SER A 315 9.87 -8.51 8.44
C SER A 315 8.74 -8.47 9.49
N PRO A 316 8.95 -7.86 10.67
CA PRO A 316 7.86 -7.68 11.64
C PRO A 316 6.63 -6.99 11.04
N GLY A 317 6.83 -6.06 10.10
CA GLY A 317 5.75 -5.35 9.42
C GLY A 317 4.87 -6.23 8.53
N GLU A 318 5.37 -7.36 8.03
CA GLU A 318 4.57 -8.33 7.25
C GLU A 318 3.49 -9.01 8.10
N ARG A 319 3.74 -9.17 9.41
CA ARG A 319 2.76 -9.76 10.35
C ARG A 319 1.48 -8.93 10.49
N LEU A 320 1.57 -7.63 10.18
CA LEU A 320 0.43 -6.72 10.15
C LEU A 320 -0.40 -6.81 8.84
N LEU A 321 0.05 -7.59 7.85
CA LEU A 321 -0.61 -7.76 6.56
C LEU A 321 -1.26 -9.15 6.45
N GLU A 322 -2.22 -9.30 5.54
CA GLU A 322 -3.02 -10.52 5.37
C GLU A 322 -2.20 -11.72 4.83
N THR A 323 -1.09 -11.47 4.14
CA THR A 323 -0.24 -12.45 3.44
C THR A 323 0.24 -13.63 4.30
N PHE A 324 0.21 -13.52 5.63
CA PHE A 324 0.62 -14.59 6.55
C PHE A 324 -0.46 -15.65 6.86
N TYR A 325 -1.70 -15.52 6.37
CA TYR A 325 -2.83 -16.35 6.82
C TYR A 325 -3.34 -17.41 5.83
N VAL A 326 -2.49 -17.89 4.91
CA VAL A 326 -2.86 -18.99 4.00
C VAL A 326 -2.27 -20.35 4.42
N ASP A 327 -1.28 -20.42 5.32
CA ASP A 327 -0.65 -21.69 5.71
C ASP A 327 -0.41 -21.81 7.24
N ALA A 328 -1.48 -22.04 8.03
CA ALA A 328 -1.34 -22.57 9.38
C ALA A 328 -1.96 -23.98 9.45
N PRO A 329 -1.16 -25.06 9.61
CA PRO A 329 -1.69 -26.40 9.75
C PRO A 329 -2.36 -26.57 11.12
N ASN A 330 -3.53 -27.22 11.12
CA ASN A 330 -4.25 -27.67 12.31
C ASN A 330 -3.30 -28.23 13.38
N SER A 331 -3.31 -27.66 14.58
CA SER A 331 -2.84 -28.34 15.79
C SER A 331 -3.50 -27.76 17.04
N GLY A 332 -4.32 -28.58 17.73
CA GLY A 332 -4.77 -28.27 19.09
C GLY A 332 -6.20 -28.71 19.44
N GLN A 333 -6.41 -30.02 19.60
CA GLN A 333 -7.34 -30.71 20.51
C GLN A 333 -8.58 -29.93 21.03
N GLY A 334 -9.74 -30.22 20.46
CA GLY A 334 -11.05 -30.00 21.05
C GLY A 334 -12.07 -30.88 20.33
N GLU A 335 -12.75 -31.77 21.06
CA GLU A 335 -13.76 -32.68 20.54
C GLU A 335 -14.86 -31.90 19.79
N GLY A 336 -14.83 -31.95 18.46
CA GLY A 336 -15.97 -31.60 17.62
C GLY A 336 -16.96 -32.77 17.55
N PRO A 337 -18.26 -32.51 17.29
CA PRO A 337 -19.30 -33.54 17.33
C PRO A 337 -19.00 -34.65 16.32
N SER A 338 -19.33 -35.89 16.68
CA SER A 338 -19.07 -37.06 15.83
C SER A 338 -19.80 -36.94 14.48
N PRO A 339 -19.27 -37.55 13.40
CA PRO A 339 -19.82 -37.44 12.04
C PRO A 339 -21.29 -37.86 11.90
N GLU A 340 -21.79 -38.68 12.82
CA GLU A 340 -23.18 -39.13 12.90
C GLU A 340 -24.15 -38.01 13.33
N ALA A 341 -23.68 -37.00 14.07
CA ALA A 341 -24.48 -35.84 14.48
C ALA A 341 -24.68 -34.80 13.36
N LEU A 342 -23.90 -34.90 12.27
CA LEU A 342 -23.95 -34.01 11.12
C LEU A 342 -24.74 -34.56 9.93
N GLY A 343 -25.41 -35.71 10.09
CA GLY A 343 -26.34 -36.26 9.09
C GLY A 343 -25.68 -36.70 7.78
N LEU A 344 -24.38 -37.01 7.80
CA LEU A 344 -23.66 -37.52 6.64
C LEU A 344 -23.69 -39.05 6.64
N CYS A 345 -24.84 -39.60 6.28
CA CYS A 345 -24.91 -40.93 5.70
C CYS A 345 -25.07 -40.78 4.19
N ASP A 346 -24.20 -41.50 3.48
CA ASP A 346 -24.30 -41.98 2.11
C ASP A 346 -23.35 -41.40 1.06
N ASP A 347 -22.68 -42.37 0.44
CA ASP A 347 -21.74 -42.31 -0.66
C ASP A 347 -22.26 -41.50 -1.87
N SER A 348 -21.73 -40.30 -2.04
CA SER A 348 -21.45 -39.76 -3.37
C SER A 348 -20.46 -38.60 -3.25
N GLY A 349 -19.18 -38.92 -3.40
CA GLY A 349 -18.11 -37.94 -3.51
C GLY A 349 -18.28 -37.08 -4.77
N THR A 350 -18.93 -35.94 -4.63
CA THR A 350 -18.79 -34.79 -5.53
C THR A 350 -18.61 -33.55 -4.69
N LEU A 351 -17.36 -33.06 -4.61
CA LEU A 351 -17.06 -31.73 -4.13
C LEU A 351 -17.73 -30.72 -5.09
N ALA A 352 -18.50 -29.80 -4.52
CA ALA A 352 -18.93 -28.61 -5.24
C ALA A 352 -17.69 -27.85 -5.76
N PRO A 353 -17.73 -27.24 -6.96
CA PRO A 353 -16.57 -26.52 -7.47
C PRO A 353 -16.28 -25.29 -6.61
N ASP A 354 -15.00 -25.14 -6.27
CA ASP A 354 -14.41 -23.98 -5.61
C ASP A 354 -14.90 -22.66 -6.22
N LEU A 355 -15.25 -21.69 -5.36
CA LEU A 355 -15.32 -20.30 -5.78
C LEU A 355 -13.91 -19.85 -6.19
N PRO A 356 -13.71 -19.27 -7.39
CA PRO A 356 -12.39 -18.78 -7.80
C PRO A 356 -11.95 -17.60 -6.91
N PRO A 357 -10.63 -17.41 -6.69
CA PRO A 357 -10.09 -16.30 -5.92
C PRO A 357 -10.55 -14.95 -6.50
N PRO A 358 -10.60 -13.87 -5.68
CA PRO A 358 -11.08 -12.56 -6.14
C PRO A 358 -10.25 -12.08 -7.34
N ALA A 359 -10.94 -11.76 -8.43
CA ALA A 359 -10.30 -11.35 -9.68
C ALA A 359 -9.48 -10.07 -9.47
N ILE A 360 -8.19 -10.12 -9.78
CA ILE A 360 -7.37 -8.93 -10.00
C ILE A 360 -8.10 -8.09 -11.06
N ASP A 361 -8.45 -6.84 -10.74
CA ASP A 361 -9.09 -5.94 -11.73
C ASP A 361 -8.04 -5.46 -12.74
N SER A 362 -7.69 -6.34 -13.67
CA SER A 362 -6.74 -6.10 -14.75
C SER A 362 -7.09 -4.85 -15.56
N ALA A 363 -8.38 -4.52 -15.71
CA ALA A 363 -8.81 -3.29 -16.39
C ALA A 363 -8.41 -2.02 -15.63
N SER A 364 -8.46 -2.03 -14.30
CA SER A 364 -7.96 -0.91 -13.48
C SER A 364 -6.44 -0.73 -13.61
N ILE A 365 -5.66 -1.83 -13.59
CA ILE A 365 -4.19 -1.80 -13.73
C ILE A 365 -3.81 -1.24 -15.10
N LEU A 366 -4.46 -1.71 -16.17
CA LEU A 366 -4.22 -1.19 -17.52
C LEU A 366 -4.59 0.29 -17.63
N THR A 367 -5.71 0.72 -17.04
CA THR A 367 -6.17 2.12 -17.09
C THR A 367 -5.18 3.05 -16.37
N ASN A 368 -4.73 2.68 -15.17
CA ASN A 368 -3.74 3.45 -14.42
C ASN A 368 -2.40 3.51 -15.15
N GLY A 369 -1.92 2.38 -15.67
CA GLY A 369 -0.67 2.36 -16.43
C GLY A 369 -0.73 3.23 -17.69
N ILE A 370 -1.84 3.22 -18.44
CA ILE A 370 -2.04 4.12 -19.58
C ILE A 370 -1.90 5.58 -19.15
N GLN A 371 -2.49 5.96 -18.01
CA GLN A 371 -2.42 7.34 -17.51
C GLN A 371 -0.98 7.73 -17.14
N ASP A 372 -0.27 6.87 -16.42
CA ASP A 372 1.12 7.12 -16.01
C ASP A 372 2.05 7.26 -17.22
N ILE A 373 1.88 6.40 -18.23
CA ILE A 373 2.62 6.46 -19.48
C ILE A 373 2.28 7.74 -20.26
N THR A 374 1.00 8.11 -20.31
CA THR A 374 0.56 9.33 -21.00
C THR A 374 1.16 10.57 -20.36
N ASN A 375 1.21 10.63 -19.02
CA ASN A 375 1.84 11.72 -18.29
C ASN A 375 3.36 11.77 -18.56
N SER A 376 4.03 10.61 -18.56
CA SER A 376 5.46 10.53 -18.87
C SER A 376 5.77 11.01 -20.30
N LEU A 377 4.90 10.75 -21.28
CA LEU A 377 5.05 11.21 -22.66
C LEU A 377 4.86 12.73 -22.85
N VAL A 378 4.26 13.43 -21.88
CA VAL A 378 4.09 14.90 -21.93
C VAL A 378 5.34 15.62 -21.40
N GLU A 379 6.10 14.97 -20.52
CA GLU A 379 7.34 15.48 -19.95
C GLU A 379 8.58 15.10 -20.79
N THR A 380 9.78 15.47 -20.35
CA THR A 380 11.02 15.00 -21.00
C THR A 380 11.23 13.53 -20.63
N PHE A 381 11.11 12.61 -21.59
CA PHE A 381 11.20 11.18 -21.33
C PHE A 381 12.33 10.48 -22.10
N ARG A 382 12.74 9.31 -21.60
CA ARG A 382 13.57 8.36 -22.34
C ARG A 382 12.70 7.23 -22.86
N LEU A 383 12.85 6.91 -24.15
CA LEU A 383 12.02 5.91 -24.83
C LEU A 383 12.06 4.54 -24.15
N ASN A 384 13.24 4.09 -23.70
CA ASN A 384 13.38 2.79 -23.02
C ASN A 384 12.58 2.73 -21.71
N ASP A 385 12.53 3.82 -20.95
CA ASP A 385 11.83 3.87 -19.66
C ASP A 385 10.32 3.74 -19.90
N VAL A 386 9.78 4.46 -20.90
CA VAL A 386 8.36 4.37 -21.30
C VAL A 386 8.02 2.95 -21.78
N LEU A 387 8.89 2.33 -22.59
CA LEU A 387 8.65 0.96 -23.03
C LEU A 387 8.67 -0.02 -21.86
N GLN A 388 9.57 0.15 -20.88
CA GLN A 388 9.61 -0.69 -19.70
C GLN A 388 8.32 -0.54 -18.86
N MET A 389 7.83 0.69 -18.68
CA MET A 389 6.53 0.94 -18.02
C MET A 389 5.37 0.22 -18.71
N ILE A 390 5.34 0.23 -20.05
CA ILE A 390 4.31 -0.48 -20.84
C ILE A 390 4.36 -1.98 -20.61
N LEU A 391 5.54 -2.59 -20.71
CA LEU A 391 5.70 -4.03 -20.54
C LEU A 391 5.40 -4.47 -19.10
N GLU A 392 5.80 -3.68 -18.10
CA GLU A 392 5.55 -3.97 -16.70
C GLU A 392 4.05 -3.84 -16.36
N THR A 393 3.37 -2.86 -16.96
CA THR A 393 1.91 -2.73 -16.86
C THR A 393 1.20 -3.96 -17.43
N MET A 394 1.63 -4.44 -18.60
CA MET A 394 1.06 -5.64 -19.21
C MET A 394 1.34 -6.91 -18.40
N LEU A 395 2.57 -7.05 -17.90
CA LEU A 395 2.98 -8.20 -17.07
C LEU A 395 2.10 -8.31 -15.82
N ARG A 396 1.92 -7.19 -15.11
CA ARG A 396 1.10 -7.12 -13.89
C ARG A 396 -0.39 -7.29 -14.19
N ALA A 397 -0.92 -6.58 -15.17
CA ALA A 397 -2.35 -6.60 -15.47
C ALA A 397 -2.83 -7.98 -15.92
N LEU A 398 -2.09 -8.63 -16.81
CA LEU A 398 -2.49 -9.93 -17.36
C LEU A 398 -2.02 -11.11 -16.50
N ASN A 399 -1.24 -10.84 -15.44
CA ASN A 399 -0.51 -11.85 -14.67
C ASN A 399 0.29 -12.78 -15.61
N CYS A 400 1.00 -12.18 -16.56
CA CYS A 400 1.78 -12.92 -17.55
C CYS A 400 3.03 -13.52 -16.90
N ARG A 401 3.44 -14.67 -17.43
CA ARG A 401 4.73 -15.28 -17.05
C ARG A 401 5.88 -14.45 -17.62
N ARG A 402 5.76 -14.05 -18.90
CA ARG A 402 6.74 -13.24 -19.62
C ARG A 402 6.07 -12.23 -20.54
N VAL A 403 6.73 -11.09 -20.73
CA VAL A 403 6.40 -10.09 -21.75
C VAL A 403 7.69 -9.70 -22.47
N VAL A 404 7.68 -9.69 -23.81
CA VAL A 404 8.84 -9.37 -24.64
C VAL A 404 8.48 -8.27 -25.63
N PHE A 405 9.34 -7.27 -25.74
CA PHE A 405 9.25 -6.24 -26.77
C PHE A 405 10.28 -6.48 -27.86
N CYS A 406 9.81 -6.51 -29.10
CA CYS A 406 10.64 -6.61 -30.29
C CYS A 406 10.66 -5.30 -31.06
N LEU A 407 11.83 -4.92 -31.56
CA LEU A 407 12.04 -3.73 -32.39
C LEU A 407 12.55 -4.12 -33.77
N ARG A 408 12.09 -3.40 -34.80
CA ARG A 408 12.58 -3.56 -36.17
C ARG A 408 14.03 -3.11 -36.28
N ASP A 409 14.88 -4.01 -36.74
CA ASP A 409 16.25 -3.71 -37.10
C ASP A 409 16.29 -3.03 -38.48
N ALA A 410 16.92 -1.86 -38.55
CA ALA A 410 16.97 -1.05 -39.78
C ALA A 410 17.82 -1.68 -40.90
N ARG A 411 18.81 -2.53 -40.56
CA ARG A 411 19.71 -3.17 -41.53
C ARG A 411 19.08 -4.40 -42.15
N THR A 412 18.44 -5.23 -41.32
CA THR A 412 17.89 -6.52 -41.75
C THR A 412 16.40 -6.46 -42.09
N GLY A 413 15.69 -5.45 -41.60
CA GLY A 413 14.23 -5.34 -41.72
C GLY A 413 13.44 -6.33 -40.87
N GLN A 414 14.11 -7.17 -40.08
CA GLN A 414 13.52 -8.17 -39.17
C GLN A 414 13.22 -7.54 -37.81
N LEU A 415 12.17 -8.01 -37.12
CA LEU A 415 11.96 -7.69 -35.71
C LEU A 415 12.84 -8.58 -34.83
N THR A 416 13.53 -7.95 -33.88
CA THR A 416 14.41 -8.62 -32.91
C THR A 416 13.95 -8.29 -31.50
N GLY A 417 13.94 -9.26 -30.59
CA GLY A 417 13.66 -9.00 -29.18
C GLY A 417 14.72 -8.09 -28.57
N ARG A 418 14.28 -7.07 -27.84
CA ARG A 418 15.15 -6.04 -27.24
C ARG A 418 14.98 -5.90 -25.74
N LEU A 419 13.76 -6.07 -25.24
CA LEU A 419 13.43 -6.00 -23.82
C LEU A 419 12.59 -7.21 -23.47
N GLY A 420 12.86 -7.82 -22.32
CA GLY A 420 12.06 -8.90 -21.74
C GLY A 420 11.81 -8.60 -20.26
N LEU A 421 10.59 -8.87 -19.79
CA LEU A 421 10.23 -8.82 -18.38
C LEU A 421 9.50 -10.11 -17.98
N GLY A 422 9.73 -10.58 -16.77
CA GLY A 422 9.17 -11.83 -16.25
C GLY A 422 10.15 -13.01 -16.29
N GLU A 423 9.64 -14.20 -16.00
CA GLU A 423 10.46 -15.38 -15.71
C GLU A 423 11.32 -15.81 -16.91
N GLY A 424 12.64 -15.61 -16.86
CA GLY A 424 13.55 -15.99 -17.95
C GLY A 424 13.37 -15.19 -19.24
N ALA A 425 12.68 -14.05 -19.18
CA ALA A 425 12.36 -13.23 -20.35
C ALA A 425 13.62 -12.66 -21.04
N ASP A 426 14.70 -12.38 -20.30
CA ASP A 426 15.97 -11.89 -20.85
C ASP A 426 16.57 -12.87 -21.87
N VAL A 427 16.64 -14.15 -21.50
CA VAL A 427 17.15 -15.22 -22.37
C VAL A 427 16.23 -15.45 -23.56
N VAL A 428 14.92 -15.46 -23.30
CA VAL A 428 13.89 -15.69 -24.31
C VAL A 428 13.85 -14.56 -25.34
N SER A 429 14.03 -13.30 -24.91
CA SER A 429 13.99 -12.13 -25.79
C SER A 429 15.02 -12.22 -26.93
N GLY A 430 16.24 -12.72 -26.65
CA GLY A 430 17.29 -12.87 -27.65
C GLY A 430 16.98 -13.91 -28.75
N LEU A 431 15.98 -14.76 -28.54
CA LEU A 431 15.53 -15.76 -29.51
C LEU A 431 14.53 -15.21 -30.53
N PHE A 432 13.87 -14.08 -30.21
CA PHE A 432 12.83 -13.51 -31.05
C PHE A 432 13.42 -12.95 -32.34
N LYS A 433 13.09 -13.61 -33.45
CA LYS A 433 13.49 -13.23 -34.81
C LYS A 433 12.30 -13.39 -35.74
N VAL A 434 11.65 -12.27 -36.08
CA VAL A 434 10.42 -12.25 -36.91
C VAL A 434 10.69 -11.55 -38.24
N PRO A 435 10.85 -12.29 -39.37
CA PRO A 435 11.11 -11.68 -40.66
C PRO A 435 9.88 -10.93 -41.18
N LEU A 436 10.05 -9.65 -41.57
CA LEU A 436 9.00 -8.86 -42.21
C LEU A 436 9.13 -8.81 -43.74
N VAL A 437 10.24 -9.31 -44.29
CA VAL A 437 10.46 -9.44 -45.73
C VAL A 437 10.64 -10.93 -46.01
N LEU A 438 9.72 -11.50 -46.77
CA LEU A 438 9.69 -12.92 -47.11
C LEU A 438 10.35 -13.14 -48.47
N ARG A 439 11.03 -14.28 -48.63
CA ARG A 439 11.57 -14.66 -49.94
C ARG A 439 10.42 -15.09 -50.86
N PRO A 440 10.55 -14.92 -52.19
CA PRO A 440 9.54 -15.40 -53.14
C PRO A 440 9.30 -16.90 -52.94
N GLY A 441 8.04 -17.28 -52.68
CA GLY A 441 7.64 -18.68 -52.43
C GLY A 441 7.71 -19.15 -50.98
N GLU A 442 8.18 -18.31 -50.04
CA GLU A 442 8.23 -18.63 -48.62
C GLU A 442 6.92 -18.24 -47.92
N ASN A 443 6.32 -19.17 -47.18
CA ASN A 443 5.11 -18.90 -46.40
C ASN A 443 5.46 -18.18 -45.09
N ALA A 444 4.70 -17.13 -44.78
CA ALA A 444 4.84 -16.42 -43.52
C ALA A 444 4.52 -17.34 -42.33
N ASP A 445 5.46 -17.44 -41.38
CA ASP A 445 5.17 -18.01 -40.06
C ASP A 445 4.09 -17.19 -39.33
N LEU A 446 3.57 -17.72 -38.22
CA LEU A 446 2.49 -17.07 -37.48
C LEU A 446 2.84 -15.65 -37.04
N PHE A 447 4.07 -15.42 -36.54
CA PHE A 447 4.51 -14.13 -36.04
C PHE A 447 4.64 -13.12 -37.18
N ALA A 448 5.26 -13.52 -38.29
CA ALA A 448 5.39 -12.72 -39.50
C ALA A 448 4.01 -12.41 -40.10
N ALA A 449 3.12 -13.39 -40.17
CA ALA A 449 1.76 -13.22 -40.69
C ALA A 449 0.95 -12.23 -39.85
N VAL A 450 1.05 -12.30 -38.52
CA VAL A 450 0.38 -11.35 -37.60
C VAL A 450 0.91 -9.94 -37.80
N CYS A 451 2.22 -9.77 -37.94
CA CYS A 451 2.84 -8.46 -38.18
C CYS A 451 2.45 -7.88 -39.55
N LEU A 452 2.51 -8.69 -40.61
CA LEU A 452 2.21 -8.27 -41.98
C LEU A 452 0.72 -7.94 -42.16
N LYS A 453 -0.18 -8.68 -41.48
CA LYS A 453 -1.62 -8.40 -41.49
C LYS A 453 -2.03 -7.32 -40.49
N GLN A 454 -1.17 -6.96 -39.54
CA GLN A 454 -1.38 -5.91 -38.56
C GLN A 454 -2.59 -6.17 -37.63
N VAL A 455 -2.78 -7.42 -37.22
CA VAL A 455 -3.92 -7.84 -36.40
C VAL A 455 -3.47 -8.29 -35.02
N ASP A 456 -4.03 -7.71 -33.96
CA ASP A 456 -3.82 -8.21 -32.59
C ASP A 456 -4.35 -9.64 -32.48
N THR A 457 -3.51 -10.57 -32.02
CA THR A 457 -3.84 -12.00 -32.05
C THR A 457 -3.58 -12.65 -30.71
N LEU A 458 -4.62 -13.21 -30.11
CA LEU A 458 -4.55 -14.08 -28.93
C LEU A 458 -4.57 -15.54 -29.39
N ILE A 459 -3.58 -16.32 -28.95
CA ILE A 459 -3.50 -17.77 -29.15
C ILE A 459 -3.81 -18.44 -27.82
N ALA A 460 -5.03 -18.98 -27.73
CA ALA A 460 -5.51 -19.66 -26.52
C ALA A 460 -4.79 -21.01 -26.29
N ASP A 461 -4.50 -21.74 -27.39
CA ASP A 461 -3.72 -22.97 -27.38
C ASP A 461 -2.75 -23.04 -28.57
N ALA A 462 -1.45 -23.06 -28.26
CA ALA A 462 -0.35 -23.14 -29.22
C ALA A 462 -0.08 -24.57 -29.73
N SER A 463 -0.59 -25.59 -29.04
CA SER A 463 -0.43 -27.00 -29.41
C SER A 463 -1.39 -27.43 -30.52
N ALA A 464 -2.41 -26.61 -30.81
CA ALA A 464 -3.38 -26.87 -31.86
C ALA A 464 -2.71 -27.14 -33.22
N PRO A 465 -3.12 -28.19 -33.98
CA PRO A 465 -2.42 -28.65 -35.19
C PRO A 465 -2.24 -27.57 -36.27
N ASN A 466 -3.23 -26.69 -36.42
CA ASN A 466 -3.23 -25.56 -37.36
C ASN A 466 -2.32 -24.39 -36.90
N ILE A 467 -2.00 -24.30 -35.62
CA ILE A 467 -1.13 -23.28 -35.04
C ILE A 467 0.31 -23.78 -35.01
N VAL A 468 0.56 -24.98 -34.47
CA VAL A 468 1.91 -25.54 -34.29
C VAL A 468 2.70 -25.69 -35.60
N THR A 469 2.01 -25.97 -36.71
CA THR A 469 2.61 -26.06 -38.05
C THR A 469 3.08 -24.71 -38.59
N ARG A 470 2.53 -23.61 -38.07
CA ARG A 470 2.85 -22.24 -38.47
C ARG A 470 3.78 -21.52 -37.49
N LEU A 471 4.13 -22.14 -36.35
CA LEU A 471 5.03 -21.55 -35.38
C LEU A 471 6.50 -21.62 -35.84
N PRO A 472 7.30 -20.57 -35.60
CA PRO A 472 8.73 -20.59 -35.87
C PRO A 472 9.46 -21.70 -35.10
N VAL A 473 10.53 -22.23 -35.68
CA VAL A 473 11.37 -23.29 -35.06
C VAL A 473 11.89 -22.85 -33.69
N TRP A 474 12.43 -21.63 -33.58
CA TRP A 474 12.93 -21.09 -32.32
C TRP A 474 11.85 -21.01 -31.23
N PHE A 475 10.58 -20.83 -31.61
CA PHE A 475 9.49 -20.80 -30.66
C PHE A 475 9.14 -22.21 -30.16
N ARG A 476 9.02 -23.16 -31.09
CA ARG A 476 8.69 -24.56 -30.79
C ARG A 476 9.76 -25.28 -29.98
N ASP A 477 11.02 -24.92 -30.16
CA ASP A 477 12.12 -25.65 -29.50
C ASP A 477 12.53 -25.02 -28.17
N ARG A 478 12.36 -23.70 -28.00
CA ARG A 478 12.97 -22.96 -26.89
C ARG A 478 12.02 -22.10 -26.06
N VAL A 479 10.92 -21.60 -26.65
CA VAL A 479 9.97 -20.72 -25.94
C VAL A 479 8.80 -21.51 -25.37
N GLN A 480 8.22 -22.39 -26.20
CA GLN A 480 7.22 -23.40 -25.83
C GLN A 480 6.08 -22.88 -24.95
N ALA A 481 5.61 -21.65 -25.21
CA ALA A 481 4.49 -21.12 -24.45
C ALA A 481 3.16 -21.72 -24.96
N PRO A 482 2.33 -22.31 -24.08
CA PRO A 482 1.07 -22.94 -24.47
C PRO A 482 -0.02 -21.92 -24.84
N THR A 483 0.03 -20.70 -24.31
CA THR A 483 -0.87 -19.60 -24.71
C THR A 483 -0.09 -18.29 -24.75
N PHE A 484 -0.40 -17.43 -25.71
CA PHE A 484 0.27 -16.14 -25.85
C PHE A 484 -0.52 -15.12 -26.67
N LEU A 485 -0.19 -13.84 -26.46
CA LEU A 485 -0.73 -12.67 -27.14
C LEU A 485 0.35 -12.00 -27.99
N LEU A 486 -0.03 -11.57 -29.19
CA LEU A 486 0.79 -10.81 -30.13
C LEU A 486 0.13 -9.46 -30.47
N LEU A 487 0.83 -8.37 -30.20
CA LEU A 487 0.37 -7.00 -30.48
C LEU A 487 1.38 -6.28 -31.40
N PRO A 488 1.15 -6.25 -32.72
CA PRO A 488 2.05 -5.57 -33.65
C PRO A 488 1.96 -4.05 -33.52
N LEU A 489 3.11 -3.37 -33.47
CA LEU A 489 3.18 -1.91 -33.42
C LEU A 489 3.33 -1.36 -34.82
N VAL A 490 2.34 -0.59 -35.27
CA VAL A 490 2.28 -0.06 -36.64
C VAL A 490 2.28 1.47 -36.62
N MET A 491 3.19 2.05 -37.39
CA MET A 491 3.25 3.48 -37.64
C MET A 491 2.65 3.79 -39.02
N LYS A 492 1.56 4.54 -39.02
CA LYS A 492 0.98 5.12 -40.24
C LYS A 492 1.74 6.37 -40.65
N ARG A 493 1.99 6.55 -41.95
CA ARG A 493 2.63 7.73 -42.54
C ARG A 493 1.81 8.21 -43.74
N ALA A 494 1.62 9.52 -43.86
CA ALA A 494 0.85 10.08 -44.96
C ALA A 494 1.54 9.78 -46.30
N GLY A 495 0.82 9.14 -47.23
CA GLY A 495 1.31 8.82 -48.58
C GLY A 495 2.31 7.65 -48.67
N GLN A 496 2.54 6.90 -47.58
CA GLN A 496 3.42 5.73 -47.55
C GLN A 496 2.68 4.51 -46.97
N PRO A 497 3.09 3.27 -47.32
CA PRO A 497 2.52 2.07 -46.72
C PRO A 497 2.78 2.01 -45.21
N ASP A 498 1.82 1.45 -44.49
CA ASP A 498 1.89 1.28 -43.03
C ASP A 498 3.12 0.46 -42.64
N MET A 499 3.89 0.97 -41.69
CA MET A 499 5.18 0.41 -41.31
C MET A 499 5.11 -0.26 -39.94
N VAL A 500 5.43 -1.56 -39.87
CA VAL A 500 5.60 -2.26 -38.59
C VAL A 500 6.92 -1.80 -37.95
N LEU A 501 6.82 -1.22 -36.75
CA LEU A 501 7.95 -0.77 -35.93
C LEU A 501 8.46 -1.87 -35.00
N GLY A 502 7.55 -2.69 -34.49
CA GLY A 502 7.83 -3.61 -33.40
C GLY A 502 6.68 -4.57 -33.14
N LEU A 503 6.85 -5.40 -32.12
CA LEU A 503 5.88 -6.39 -31.68
C LEU A 503 5.98 -6.54 -30.16
N ILE A 504 4.86 -6.49 -29.46
CA ILE A 504 4.78 -6.93 -28.06
C ILE A 504 4.25 -8.37 -28.04
N TYR A 505 4.95 -9.21 -27.29
CA TYR A 505 4.61 -10.59 -26.99
C TYR A 505 4.32 -10.73 -25.50
N ALA A 506 3.31 -11.49 -25.12
CA ALA A 506 3.01 -11.81 -23.72
C ALA A 506 2.48 -13.25 -23.60
N ASP A 507 2.87 -14.00 -22.55
CA ASP A 507 2.50 -15.41 -22.41
C ASP A 507 2.10 -15.86 -20.99
N LYS A 508 1.53 -17.07 -20.90
CA LYS A 508 1.29 -17.80 -19.65
C LYS A 508 1.68 -19.28 -19.78
N GLY A 509 1.90 -19.92 -18.64
CA GLY A 509 2.38 -21.31 -18.54
C GLY A 509 1.32 -22.39 -18.71
N GLN A 510 0.03 -22.05 -18.82
CA GLN A 510 -1.07 -23.01 -19.00
C GLN A 510 -1.90 -22.60 -20.23
N ALA A 511 -2.32 -23.56 -21.06
CA ALA A 511 -3.24 -23.30 -22.16
C ALA A 511 -4.56 -22.71 -21.63
N ASP A 512 -5.22 -21.87 -22.44
CA ASP A 512 -6.49 -21.18 -22.10
C ASP A 512 -6.50 -20.28 -20.85
N SER A 513 -5.35 -20.14 -20.16
CA SER A 513 -5.24 -19.32 -18.94
C SER A 513 -5.12 -17.81 -19.23
N LEU A 514 -4.87 -17.43 -20.48
CA LEU A 514 -4.80 -16.03 -20.91
C LEU A 514 -6.16 -15.60 -21.48
N GLN A 515 -7.14 -15.45 -20.59
CA GLN A 515 -8.47 -14.96 -20.94
C GLN A 515 -8.47 -13.43 -20.87
N ILE A 516 -8.82 -12.79 -21.99
CA ILE A 516 -8.82 -11.33 -22.12
C ILE A 516 -10.22 -10.90 -22.55
N SER A 517 -10.89 -10.12 -21.71
CA SER A 517 -12.18 -9.49 -22.02
C SER A 517 -12.03 -8.43 -23.12
N GLU A 518 -13.13 -8.07 -23.79
CA GLU A 518 -13.11 -7.00 -24.80
C GLU A 518 -12.62 -5.67 -24.24
N ARG A 519 -12.96 -5.38 -22.98
CA ARG A 519 -12.54 -4.16 -22.28
C ARG A 519 -11.02 -4.15 -22.07
N GLU A 520 -10.44 -5.24 -21.59
CA GLU A 520 -9.00 -5.37 -21.40
C GLU A 520 -8.25 -5.30 -22.74
N LEU A 521 -8.79 -5.94 -23.78
CA LEU A 521 -8.21 -5.88 -25.13
C LEU A 521 -8.19 -4.44 -25.67
N SER A 522 -9.24 -3.66 -25.42
CA SER A 522 -9.29 -2.23 -25.78
C SER A 522 -8.22 -1.41 -25.05
N LEU A 523 -8.01 -1.68 -23.76
CA LEU A 523 -6.98 -1.02 -22.97
C LEU A 523 -5.57 -1.42 -23.40
N LEU A 524 -5.34 -2.71 -23.70
CA LEU A 524 -4.07 -3.19 -24.26
C LEU A 524 -3.75 -2.55 -25.61
N ARG A 525 -4.77 -2.38 -26.48
CA ARG A 525 -4.62 -1.62 -27.74
C ARG A 525 -4.23 -0.17 -27.48
N THR A 526 -4.77 0.43 -26.42
CA THR A 526 -4.42 1.79 -26.02
C THR A 526 -2.97 1.87 -25.56
N LEU A 527 -2.50 0.96 -24.69
CA LEU A 527 -1.09 0.87 -24.29
C LEU A 527 -0.15 0.68 -25.47
N ARG A 528 -0.49 -0.25 -26.38
CA ARG A 528 0.26 -0.47 -27.63
C ARG A 528 0.33 0.81 -28.47
N ASN A 529 -0.77 1.57 -28.55
CA ASN A 529 -0.77 2.84 -29.28
C ASN A 529 0.10 3.91 -28.59
N GLN A 530 0.15 3.93 -27.25
CA GLN A 530 1.08 4.81 -26.52
C GLN A 530 2.54 4.48 -26.82
N ALA A 531 2.91 3.19 -26.95
CA ALA A 531 4.24 2.81 -27.41
C ALA A 531 4.55 3.41 -28.79
N VAL A 532 3.61 3.33 -29.74
CA VAL A 532 3.78 3.93 -31.08
C VAL A 532 3.93 5.45 -31.00
N MET A 533 3.20 6.12 -30.11
CA MET A 533 3.33 7.57 -29.88
C MET A 533 4.70 7.93 -29.31
N ALA A 534 5.21 7.17 -28.34
CA ALA A 534 6.55 7.34 -27.78
C ALA A 534 7.63 7.32 -28.87
N PHE A 535 7.55 6.35 -29.81
CA PHE A 535 8.45 6.28 -30.96
C PHE A 535 8.33 7.46 -31.90
N ARG A 536 7.10 7.99 -32.12
CA ARG A 536 6.90 9.17 -32.97
C ARG A 536 7.55 10.41 -32.38
N GLN A 537 7.36 10.65 -31.08
CA GLN A 537 7.91 11.81 -30.38
C GLN A 537 9.43 11.72 -30.24
N ALA A 538 9.96 10.55 -29.92
CA ALA A 538 11.41 10.32 -29.83
C ALA A 538 12.13 10.44 -31.19
N ALA A 539 11.42 10.25 -32.30
CA ALA A 539 11.97 10.46 -33.64
C ALA A 539 11.87 11.92 -34.13
N SER A 540 11.05 12.75 -33.48
CA SER A 540 10.93 14.20 -33.76
C SER A 540 11.73 15.09 -32.80
N SER A 541 12.28 14.49 -31.74
CA SER A 541 13.23 15.10 -30.79
C SER A 541 14.65 14.85 -31.26
#